data_AF-A0A3B8KU29-F1
#
_entry.id   AF-A0A3B8KU29-F1
#
_cell.length_a   1.000
_cell.length_b   1.000
_cell.length_c   1.000
_cell.angle_alpha   90.00
_cell.angle_beta   90.00
_cell.angle_gamma   90.00
#
_symmetry.space_group_name_H-M   'P 1'
#
loop_
_entity.id
_entity.type
_entity.pdbx_description
1 polymer ?
#
loop_
_entity_poly.entity_id
_entity_poly.type
_entity_poly.pdbx_seq_one_letter_code
_entity_poly.pdbx_strand_id
1 'polypeptide(L)'
;MALYRAHVLICKGTGCTASGASSVYSAMQEELRRRKLDSEIMLVETGCHGMCEMGPIVVVYPEGAFYCRVTPEDVPEIVEEHLYKGRLVERLLYTAPSDMTKIPHYRDIPFYSKQHRIVLKNCGYINPEHIEEYISRDGYQALAKALLKMTPEKTLEEVKKSGLRGRGGAGFPTGLKWEFARKAPGDKKYVICNADEGDPGAFMDRSVLEGDPHSLIEGMLLGAYAIGADEGYIYCRAEYPLAIKRLKNAIAQAEEFGLLGDRIMGTDFSFHLHIKEGAGAFVCGEETALMASIEGKRGMPTPRPPFPAQHGLWGKPTNINNVETWA
;
A
#
# COMPACT_ATOMS: atom_id res chain seq x y z
N MET A 1 -21.49 -3.17 -18.84
CA MET A 1 -20.08 -3.25 -18.46
C MET A 1 -19.30 -3.52 -19.74
N ALA A 2 -18.34 -2.67 -20.12
CA ALA A 2 -17.51 -2.93 -21.29
C ALA A 2 -16.72 -4.22 -21.05
N LEU A 3 -16.73 -5.14 -22.01
CA LEU A 3 -15.99 -6.39 -21.91
C LEU A 3 -14.60 -6.17 -22.52
N TYR A 4 -13.58 -6.10 -21.68
CA TYR A 4 -12.20 -6.01 -22.14
C TYR A 4 -11.63 -7.41 -22.37
N ARG A 5 -11.08 -7.66 -23.56
CA ARG A 5 -10.48 -8.95 -23.91
C ARG A 5 -9.08 -9.13 -23.31
N ALA A 6 -8.41 -8.02 -23.00
CA ALA A 6 -7.08 -8.00 -22.39
C ALA A 6 -6.93 -6.82 -21.42
N HIS A 7 -6.07 -6.98 -20.42
CA HIS A 7 -5.67 -5.91 -19.51
C HIS A 7 -4.15 -5.76 -19.57
N VAL A 8 -3.68 -4.55 -19.86
CA VAL A 8 -2.26 -4.19 -19.90
C VAL A 8 -1.95 -3.40 -18.63
N LEU A 9 -1.23 -4.03 -17.71
CA LEU A 9 -0.84 -3.46 -16.43
C LEU A 9 0.58 -2.92 -16.57
N ILE A 10 0.77 -1.64 -16.27
CA ILE A 10 2.08 -0.98 -16.34
C ILE A 10 2.45 -0.50 -14.93
N CYS A 11 3.59 -0.99 -14.44
CA CYS A 11 4.12 -0.62 -13.14
C CYS A 11 4.46 0.88 -13.10
N LYS A 12 3.80 1.65 -12.23
CA LYS A 12 4.13 3.06 -11.95
C LYS A 12 4.45 3.31 -10.48
N GLY A 13 5.02 2.32 -9.82
CA GLY A 13 5.79 2.55 -8.58
C GLY A 13 7.05 3.37 -8.88
N THR A 14 7.59 4.04 -7.85
CA THR A 14 8.72 4.98 -7.99
C THR A 14 9.90 4.41 -8.81
N GLY A 15 10.26 3.13 -8.62
CA GLY A 15 11.36 2.50 -9.36
C GLY A 15 11.12 2.42 -10.87
N CYS A 16 9.93 2.00 -11.32
CA CYS A 16 9.62 1.91 -12.75
C CYS A 16 9.39 3.31 -13.35
N THR A 17 8.81 4.24 -12.59
CA THR A 17 8.67 5.63 -13.00
C THR A 17 10.04 6.27 -13.28
N ALA A 18 11.02 6.04 -12.39
CA ALA A 18 12.40 6.51 -12.59
C ALA A 18 13.06 5.89 -13.84
N SER A 19 12.70 4.66 -14.20
CA SER A 19 13.18 3.97 -15.41
C SER A 19 12.37 4.27 -16.69
N GLY A 20 11.45 5.24 -16.67
CA GLY A 20 10.73 5.69 -17.87
C GLY A 20 9.33 5.10 -18.09
N ALA A 21 8.72 4.47 -17.08
CA ALA A 21 7.38 3.86 -17.21
C ALA A 21 6.28 4.85 -17.62
N SER A 22 6.38 6.13 -17.25
CA SER A 22 5.42 7.16 -17.67
C SER A 22 5.40 7.38 -19.19
N SER A 23 6.57 7.28 -19.84
CA SER A 23 6.69 7.37 -21.30
C SER A 23 6.12 6.13 -21.97
N VAL A 24 6.40 4.94 -21.41
CA VAL A 24 5.82 3.66 -21.89
C VAL A 24 4.30 3.69 -21.79
N TYR A 25 3.75 4.16 -20.67
CA TYR A 25 2.31 4.29 -20.49
C TYR A 25 1.67 5.22 -21.53
N SER A 26 2.28 6.38 -21.75
CA SER A 26 1.78 7.36 -22.73
C SER A 26 1.81 6.80 -24.15
N ALA A 27 2.92 6.15 -24.53
CA ALA A 27 3.07 5.50 -25.82
C ALA A 27 2.05 4.35 -26.00
N MET A 28 1.83 3.52 -24.97
CA MET A 28 0.84 2.45 -25.01
C MET A 28 -0.57 3.00 -25.20
N GLN A 29 -0.94 4.06 -24.47
CA GLN A 29 -2.24 4.70 -24.62
C GLN A 29 -2.45 5.26 -26.03
N GLU A 30 -1.44 5.95 -26.60
CA GLU A 30 -1.52 6.51 -27.95
C GLU A 30 -1.61 5.41 -29.02
N GLU A 31 -0.81 4.36 -28.90
CA GLU A 31 -0.78 3.25 -29.85
C GLU A 31 -2.09 2.45 -29.85
N LEU A 32 -2.68 2.22 -28.67
CA LEU A 32 -4.00 1.58 -28.54
C LEU A 32 -5.09 2.41 -29.23
N ARG A 33 -5.11 3.74 -29.05
CA ARG A 33 -6.03 4.64 -29.75
C ARG A 33 -5.81 4.65 -31.25
N ARG A 34 -4.54 4.71 -31.69
CA ARG A 34 -4.16 4.71 -33.11
C ARG A 34 -4.67 3.47 -33.84
N ARG A 35 -4.64 2.31 -33.17
CA ARG A 35 -5.14 1.03 -33.68
C ARG A 35 -6.61 0.75 -33.34
N LYS A 36 -7.31 1.66 -32.66
CA LYS A 36 -8.71 1.53 -32.21
C LYS A 36 -8.95 0.31 -31.33
N LEU A 37 -8.00 0.01 -30.45
CA LEU A 37 -8.05 -1.10 -29.48
C LEU A 37 -8.40 -0.62 -28.07
N ASP A 38 -8.51 0.68 -27.84
CA ASP A 38 -8.76 1.31 -26.53
C ASP A 38 -10.17 1.01 -25.96
N SER A 39 -11.10 0.52 -26.79
CA SER A 39 -12.39 -0.01 -26.31
C SER A 39 -12.37 -1.50 -25.97
N GLU A 40 -11.34 -2.24 -26.38
CA GLU A 40 -11.21 -3.69 -26.20
C GLU A 40 -10.13 -4.07 -25.17
N ILE A 41 -9.17 -3.17 -24.93
CA ILE A 41 -8.01 -3.38 -24.07
C ILE A 41 -7.99 -2.33 -22.97
N MET A 42 -8.01 -2.79 -21.72
CA MET A 42 -7.89 -1.91 -20.57
C MET A 42 -6.42 -1.64 -20.27
N LEU A 43 -6.04 -0.36 -20.20
CA LEU A 43 -4.71 0.05 -19.76
C LEU A 43 -4.77 0.47 -18.29
N VAL A 44 -4.05 -0.25 -17.43
CA VAL A 44 -4.08 -0.07 -15.97
C VAL A 44 -2.71 0.40 -15.48
N GLU A 45 -2.68 1.51 -14.75
CA GLU A 45 -1.52 1.91 -13.96
C GLU A 45 -1.52 1.09 -12.66
N THR A 46 -0.41 0.44 -12.33
CA THR A 46 -0.32 -0.38 -11.11
C THR A 46 0.75 0.09 -10.13
N GLY A 47 0.63 -0.40 -8.89
CA GLY A 47 1.70 -0.34 -7.89
C GLY A 47 2.95 -1.15 -8.27
N CYS A 48 3.93 -1.19 -7.36
CA CYS A 48 5.20 -1.88 -7.59
C CYS A 48 5.03 -3.41 -7.72
N HIS A 49 5.62 -4.00 -8.76
CA HIS A 49 5.74 -5.45 -8.90
C HIS A 49 6.96 -6.04 -8.18
N GLY A 50 7.82 -5.24 -7.54
CA GLY A 50 8.94 -5.70 -6.71
C GLY A 50 10.26 -6.00 -7.44
N MET A 51 10.24 -6.49 -8.69
CA MET A 51 11.48 -6.79 -9.45
C MET A 51 11.99 -5.55 -10.21
N CYS A 52 12.36 -4.49 -9.48
CA CYS A 52 12.71 -3.17 -10.05
C CYS A 52 13.87 -3.20 -11.06
N GLU A 53 14.79 -4.16 -10.97
CA GLU A 53 15.89 -4.36 -11.94
C GLU A 53 15.39 -4.61 -13.38
N MET A 54 14.16 -5.10 -13.51
CA MET A 54 13.54 -5.44 -14.78
C MET A 54 12.49 -4.40 -15.21
N GLY A 55 12.44 -3.25 -14.52
CA GLY A 55 11.58 -2.12 -14.87
C GLY A 55 12.03 -1.37 -16.14
N PRO A 56 11.13 -0.71 -16.88
CA PRO A 56 9.67 -0.75 -16.73
C PRO A 56 9.05 -2.13 -17.00
N ILE A 57 8.14 -2.54 -16.13
CA ILE A 57 7.43 -3.83 -16.22
C ILE A 57 6.06 -3.60 -16.85
N VAL A 58 5.73 -4.41 -17.85
CA VAL A 58 4.39 -4.51 -18.45
C VAL A 58 3.88 -5.93 -18.30
N VAL A 59 2.68 -6.10 -17.76
CA VAL A 59 2.02 -7.40 -17.62
C VAL A 59 0.72 -7.42 -18.40
N VAL A 60 0.52 -8.43 -19.24
CA VAL A 60 -0.70 -8.55 -20.03
C VAL A 60 -1.51 -9.76 -19.57
N TYR A 61 -2.76 -9.52 -19.17
CA TYR A 61 -3.75 -10.55 -18.82
C TYR A 61 -4.72 -10.78 -19.99
N PRO A 62 -5.24 -12.01 -20.18
CA PRO A 62 -5.38 -13.09 -19.17
C PRO A 62 -4.19 -14.03 -18.98
N GLU A 63 -3.29 -14.18 -19.96
CA GLU A 63 -2.15 -15.10 -19.89
C GLU A 63 -1.10 -14.73 -18.83
N GLY A 64 -1.09 -13.47 -18.39
CA GLY A 64 -0.10 -12.96 -17.44
C GLY A 64 1.30 -12.87 -18.05
N ALA A 65 1.39 -12.50 -19.33
CA ALA A 65 2.66 -12.31 -20.02
C ALA A 65 3.47 -11.19 -19.35
N PHE A 66 4.74 -11.43 -19.06
CA PHE A 66 5.61 -10.54 -18.31
C PHE A 66 6.71 -9.98 -19.21
N TYR A 67 6.61 -8.68 -19.53
CA TYR A 67 7.61 -7.97 -20.31
C TYR A 67 8.51 -7.13 -19.40
N CYS A 68 9.82 -7.31 -19.60
CA CYS A 68 10.89 -6.65 -18.86
C CYS A 68 11.48 -5.50 -19.65
N ARG A 69 11.91 -4.44 -18.96
CA ARG A 69 12.72 -3.33 -19.49
C ARG A 69 12.12 -2.71 -20.75
N VAL A 70 10.79 -2.61 -20.78
CA VAL A 70 10.05 -2.09 -21.92
C VAL A 70 10.37 -0.62 -22.11
N THR A 71 10.72 -0.22 -23.33
CA THR A 71 10.88 1.18 -23.72
C THR A 71 9.69 1.66 -24.56
N PRO A 72 9.49 2.98 -24.76
CA PRO A 72 8.44 3.48 -25.63
C PRO A 72 8.50 2.93 -27.06
N GLU A 73 9.70 2.65 -27.57
CA GLU A 73 9.95 2.12 -28.92
C GLU A 73 9.50 0.65 -29.06
N ASP A 74 9.41 -0.10 -27.95
CA ASP A 74 8.93 -1.47 -27.94
C ASP A 74 7.39 -1.56 -28.04
N VAL A 75 6.68 -0.49 -27.70
CA VAL A 75 5.21 -0.47 -27.61
C VAL A 75 4.52 -0.86 -28.92
N PRO A 76 4.89 -0.32 -30.11
CA PRO A 76 4.25 -0.72 -31.36
C PRO A 76 4.34 -2.23 -31.63
N GLU A 77 5.46 -2.87 -31.26
CA GLU A 77 5.64 -4.31 -31.40
C GLU A 77 4.77 -5.09 -30.43
N ILE A 78 4.67 -4.68 -29.16
CA ILE A 78 3.78 -5.32 -28.17
C ILE A 78 2.32 -5.24 -28.64
N VAL A 79 1.87 -4.06 -29.06
CA VAL A 79 0.48 -3.89 -29.50
C VAL A 79 0.21 -4.72 -30.76
N GLU A 80 1.15 -4.77 -31.69
CA GLU A 80 0.98 -5.53 -32.93
C GLU A 80 1.04 -7.04 -32.74
N GLU A 81 2.14 -7.54 -32.20
CA GLU A 81 2.39 -8.97 -32.10
C GLU A 81 1.48 -9.58 -31.04
N HIS A 82 1.42 -8.97 -29.87
CA HIS A 82 0.71 -9.57 -28.75
C HIS A 82 -0.76 -9.18 -28.74
N LEU A 83 -1.07 -7.89 -28.64
CA LEU A 83 -2.45 -7.46 -28.40
C LEU A 83 -3.37 -7.61 -29.61
N TYR A 84 -2.80 -7.57 -30.83
CA TYR A 84 -3.55 -7.75 -32.07
C TYR A 84 -3.43 -9.17 -32.64
N LYS A 85 -2.22 -9.74 -32.76
CA LYS A 85 -2.00 -11.06 -33.38
C LYS A 85 -1.95 -12.23 -32.38
N GLY A 86 -1.89 -11.97 -31.07
CA GLY A 86 -1.86 -13.00 -30.03
C GLY A 86 -0.51 -13.70 -29.84
N ARG A 87 0.58 -13.16 -30.38
CA ARG A 87 1.94 -13.71 -30.27
C ARG A 87 2.80 -12.93 -29.29
N LEU A 88 3.48 -13.64 -28.38
CA LEU A 88 4.34 -12.99 -27.40
C LEU A 88 5.59 -12.40 -28.05
N VAL A 89 6.00 -11.21 -27.58
CA VAL A 89 7.28 -10.61 -27.95
C VAL A 89 8.42 -11.27 -27.17
N GLU A 90 8.97 -12.37 -27.69
CA GLU A 90 9.92 -13.24 -26.99
C GLU A 90 11.17 -12.51 -26.46
N ARG A 91 11.67 -11.52 -27.22
CA ARG A 91 12.86 -10.75 -26.82
C ARG A 91 12.66 -9.98 -25.52
N LEU A 92 11.43 -9.55 -25.22
CA LEU A 92 11.06 -8.77 -24.04
C LEU A 92 10.67 -9.63 -22.84
N LEU A 93 10.50 -10.94 -23.01
CA LEU A 93 10.18 -11.84 -21.91
C LEU A 93 11.38 -12.00 -20.96
N TYR A 94 11.09 -12.28 -19.69
CA TYR A 94 12.10 -12.59 -18.69
C TYR A 94 12.96 -13.76 -19.14
N THR A 95 14.28 -13.60 -19.04
CA THR A 95 15.27 -14.65 -19.27
C THR A 95 15.83 -15.12 -17.94
N ALA A 96 15.65 -16.41 -17.63
CA ALA A 96 16.23 -17.01 -16.44
C ALA A 96 17.77 -17.02 -16.55
N PRO A 97 18.51 -16.45 -15.58
CA PRO A 97 19.98 -16.41 -15.65
C PRO A 97 20.65 -17.79 -15.59
N SER A 98 19.95 -18.82 -15.12
CA SER A 98 20.47 -20.17 -14.91
C SER A 98 20.74 -20.94 -16.20
N ASP A 99 19.83 -20.82 -17.16
CA ASP A 99 19.74 -21.68 -18.35
C ASP A 99 19.30 -20.90 -19.60
N MET A 100 19.17 -19.57 -19.48
CA MET A 100 18.73 -18.67 -20.55
C MET A 100 17.31 -18.93 -21.07
N THR A 101 16.51 -19.70 -20.33
CA THR A 101 15.12 -19.99 -20.69
C THR A 101 14.25 -18.74 -20.61
N LYS A 102 13.42 -18.51 -21.63
CA LYS A 102 12.40 -17.46 -21.64
C LYS A 102 11.19 -17.92 -20.82
N ILE A 103 10.83 -17.16 -19.80
CA ILE A 103 9.67 -17.44 -18.94
C ILE A 103 8.59 -16.39 -19.24
N PRO A 104 7.50 -16.78 -19.93
CA PRO A 104 6.49 -15.83 -20.36
C PRO A 104 5.60 -15.35 -19.22
N HIS A 105 5.24 -16.22 -18.28
CA HIS A 105 4.17 -15.93 -17.34
C HIS A 105 4.70 -15.41 -16.00
N TYR A 106 4.08 -14.34 -15.50
CA TYR A 106 4.37 -13.69 -14.22
C TYR A 106 4.57 -14.70 -13.07
N ARG A 107 3.65 -15.65 -12.96
CA ARG A 107 3.59 -16.63 -11.86
C ARG A 107 4.72 -17.65 -11.89
N ASP A 108 5.34 -17.87 -13.04
CA ASP A 108 6.35 -18.91 -13.25
C ASP A 108 7.78 -18.37 -13.04
N ILE A 109 7.95 -17.04 -13.05
CA ILE A 109 9.24 -16.40 -12.81
C ILE A 109 9.73 -16.77 -11.39
N PRO A 110 10.95 -17.30 -11.22
CA PRO A 110 11.48 -17.76 -9.94
C PRO A 110 11.46 -16.71 -8.82
N PHE A 111 11.58 -15.43 -9.19
CA PHE A 111 11.44 -14.31 -8.26
C PHE A 111 10.06 -14.30 -7.59
N TYR A 112 8.98 -14.56 -8.34
CA TYR A 112 7.61 -14.51 -7.85
C TYR A 112 7.10 -15.85 -7.32
N SER A 113 7.38 -16.95 -8.02
CA SER A 113 6.82 -18.28 -7.71
C SER A 113 7.19 -18.80 -6.32
N LYS A 114 8.28 -18.29 -5.74
CA LYS A 114 8.79 -18.66 -4.41
C LYS A 114 8.30 -17.74 -3.30
N GLN A 115 7.51 -16.71 -3.61
CA GLN A 115 7.02 -15.75 -2.62
C GLN A 115 5.61 -16.06 -2.15
N HIS A 116 5.35 -15.81 -0.87
CA HIS A 116 4.00 -15.73 -0.34
C HIS A 116 3.69 -14.27 0.01
N ARG A 117 3.05 -13.55 -0.91
CA ARG A 117 2.79 -12.11 -0.80
C ARG A 117 1.51 -11.86 0.00
N ILE A 118 1.66 -11.64 1.31
CA ILE A 118 0.53 -11.27 2.20
C ILE A 118 0.28 -9.76 2.13
N VAL A 119 1.24 -8.96 2.63
CA VAL A 119 1.14 -7.49 2.65
C VAL A 119 1.09 -6.90 1.24
N LEU A 120 1.87 -7.48 0.32
CA LEU A 120 1.96 -7.02 -1.08
C LEU A 120 0.97 -7.72 -2.03
N LYS A 121 -0.10 -8.35 -1.51
CA LYS A 121 -1.03 -9.18 -2.31
C LYS A 121 -1.70 -8.44 -3.48
N ASN A 122 -1.90 -7.13 -3.34
CA ASN A 122 -2.55 -6.29 -4.37
C ASN A 122 -1.53 -5.48 -5.19
N CYS A 123 -0.30 -5.32 -4.70
CA CYS A 123 0.74 -4.55 -5.38
C CYS A 123 1.09 -5.18 -6.73
N GLY A 124 0.87 -4.41 -7.81
CA GLY A 124 1.05 -4.86 -9.19
C GLY A 124 -0.21 -5.48 -9.82
N TYR A 125 -1.33 -5.57 -9.10
CA TYR A 125 -2.59 -6.11 -9.62
C TYR A 125 -3.70 -5.07 -9.69
N ILE A 126 -3.66 -4.06 -8.83
CA ILE A 126 -4.66 -2.99 -8.80
C ILE A 126 -4.07 -1.65 -9.23
N ASN A 127 -4.95 -0.76 -9.69
CA ASN A 127 -4.72 0.67 -9.70
C ASN A 127 -4.87 1.25 -8.27
N PRO A 128 -3.78 1.72 -7.64
CA PRO A 128 -3.83 2.24 -6.29
C PRO A 128 -4.56 3.59 -6.16
N GLU A 129 -4.92 4.23 -7.28
CA GLU A 129 -5.70 5.47 -7.27
C GLU A 129 -7.22 5.24 -7.35
N HIS A 130 -7.68 3.98 -7.47
CA HIS A 130 -9.10 3.62 -7.61
C HIS A 130 -9.54 2.66 -6.49
N ILE A 131 -10.32 3.17 -5.53
CA ILE A 131 -10.78 2.40 -4.35
C ILE A 131 -11.58 1.14 -4.71
N GLU A 132 -12.33 1.17 -5.80
CA GLU A 132 -13.16 0.06 -6.25
C GLU A 132 -12.32 -1.17 -6.61
N GLU A 133 -11.08 -1.00 -7.06
CA GLU A 133 -10.18 -2.12 -7.33
C GLU A 133 -9.75 -2.81 -6.02
N TYR A 134 -9.52 -2.05 -4.95
CA TYR A 134 -9.28 -2.62 -3.62
C TYR A 134 -10.52 -3.37 -3.11
N ILE A 135 -11.71 -2.77 -3.22
CA ILE A 135 -12.99 -3.39 -2.82
C ILE A 135 -13.25 -4.69 -3.62
N SER A 136 -12.97 -4.69 -4.93
CA SER A 136 -13.14 -5.86 -5.80
C SER A 136 -12.27 -7.06 -5.39
N ARG A 137 -11.23 -6.81 -4.58
CA ARG A 137 -10.30 -7.80 -4.03
C ARG A 137 -10.48 -8.00 -2.54
N ASP A 138 -11.74 -7.98 -2.09
CA ASP A 138 -12.17 -8.17 -0.72
C ASP A 138 -11.74 -7.06 0.27
N GLY A 139 -11.31 -5.91 -0.25
CA GLY A 139 -10.99 -4.73 0.54
C GLY A 139 -12.17 -4.24 1.38
N TYR A 140 -11.91 -3.80 2.61
CA TYR A 140 -12.89 -3.35 3.62
C TYR A 140 -13.85 -4.43 4.13
N GLN A 141 -13.76 -5.68 3.67
CA GLN A 141 -14.58 -6.77 4.21
C GLN A 141 -14.22 -7.10 5.67
N ALA A 142 -12.93 -7.00 6.04
CA ALA A 142 -12.52 -7.25 7.41
C ALA A 142 -13.04 -6.15 8.33
N LEU A 143 -12.99 -4.90 7.89
CA LEU A 143 -13.61 -3.77 8.60
C LEU A 143 -15.12 -3.97 8.77
N ALA A 144 -15.84 -4.32 7.70
CA ALA A 144 -17.28 -4.57 7.76
C ALA A 144 -17.62 -5.70 8.76
N LYS A 145 -16.84 -6.78 8.76
CA LYS A 145 -16.97 -7.86 9.75
C LYS A 145 -16.74 -7.35 11.17
N ALA A 146 -15.68 -6.57 11.39
CA ALA A 146 -15.34 -6.04 12.71
C ALA A 146 -16.45 -5.13 13.27
N LEU A 147 -16.95 -4.20 12.46
CA LEU A 147 -17.96 -3.22 12.89
C LEU A 147 -19.36 -3.83 13.05
N LEU A 148 -19.76 -4.75 12.17
CA LEU A 148 -21.14 -5.24 12.13
C LEU A 148 -21.35 -6.56 12.90
N LYS A 149 -20.28 -7.32 13.15
CA LYS A 149 -20.40 -8.70 13.70
C LYS A 149 -19.49 -8.95 14.91
N MET A 150 -18.61 -8.02 15.27
CA MET A 150 -17.65 -8.21 16.35
C MET A 150 -17.67 -7.01 17.31
N THR A 151 -17.21 -7.24 18.53
CA THR A 151 -16.92 -6.14 19.47
C THR A 151 -15.46 -5.74 19.34
N PRO A 152 -15.06 -4.53 19.79
CA PRO A 152 -13.66 -4.13 19.83
C PRO A 152 -12.73 -5.15 20.50
N GLU A 153 -13.18 -5.78 21.60
CA GLU A 153 -12.43 -6.82 22.32
C GLU A 153 -12.21 -8.05 21.46
N LYS A 154 -13.23 -8.51 20.73
CA LYS A 154 -13.08 -9.67 19.83
C LYS A 154 -12.12 -9.36 18.69
N THR A 155 -12.16 -8.14 18.15
CA THR A 155 -11.21 -7.70 17.13
C THR A 155 -9.78 -7.70 17.67
N LEU A 156 -9.57 -7.19 18.89
CA LEU A 156 -8.27 -7.23 19.57
C LEU A 156 -7.76 -8.66 19.80
N GLU A 157 -8.64 -9.58 20.24
CA GLU A 157 -8.27 -10.97 20.47
C GLU A 157 -7.90 -11.72 19.18
N GLU A 158 -8.53 -11.43 18.05
CA GLU A 158 -8.11 -11.98 16.74
C GLU A 158 -6.68 -11.54 16.38
N VAL A 159 -6.32 -10.27 16.64
CA VAL A 159 -4.95 -9.77 16.42
C VAL A 159 -3.97 -10.43 17.38
N LYS A 160 -4.32 -10.62 18.65
CA LYS A 160 -3.48 -11.36 19.61
C LYS A 160 -3.26 -12.81 19.17
N LYS A 161 -4.32 -13.49 18.72
CA LYS A 161 -4.28 -14.87 18.25
C LYS A 161 -3.44 -15.05 16.98
N SER A 162 -3.38 -14.04 16.11
CA SER A 162 -2.54 -14.06 14.91
C SER A 162 -1.04 -14.17 15.21
N GLY A 163 -0.60 -13.77 16.41
CA GLY A 163 0.80 -13.69 16.77
C GLY A 163 1.57 -12.57 16.04
N LEU A 164 0.88 -11.59 15.45
CA LEU A 164 1.51 -10.46 14.76
C LEU A 164 2.46 -9.71 15.69
N ARG A 165 3.65 -9.41 15.15
CA ARG A 165 4.71 -8.62 15.81
C ARG A 165 4.99 -7.38 14.96
N GLY A 166 5.37 -6.29 15.62
CA GLY A 166 5.70 -5.04 14.94
C GLY A 166 6.81 -5.21 13.90
N ARG A 167 6.55 -4.74 12.68
CA ARG A 167 7.42 -4.86 11.51
C ARG A 167 8.45 -3.74 11.35
N GLY A 168 8.36 -2.68 12.15
CA GLY A 168 9.38 -1.63 12.24
C GLY A 168 10.66 -2.04 13.01
N GLY A 169 11.05 -3.32 12.99
CA GLY A 169 12.30 -3.82 13.60
C GLY A 169 12.19 -4.36 15.03
N ALA A 170 11.54 -3.65 15.95
CA ALA A 170 11.54 -4.05 17.38
C ALA A 170 10.79 -5.36 17.69
N GLY A 171 9.87 -5.79 16.82
CA GLY A 171 9.19 -7.08 16.96
C GLY A 171 8.33 -7.22 18.22
N PHE A 172 7.81 -6.13 18.79
CA PHE A 172 6.91 -6.22 19.95
C PHE A 172 5.55 -6.83 19.53
N PRO A 173 4.91 -7.70 20.33
CA PRO A 173 3.59 -8.26 19.98
C PRO A 173 2.52 -7.18 19.79
N THR A 174 1.95 -7.09 18.59
CA THR A 174 1.05 -5.99 18.19
C THR A 174 -0.22 -5.99 19.02
N GLY A 175 -0.87 -7.16 19.17
CA GLY A 175 -2.09 -7.29 19.95
C GLY A 175 -1.90 -6.88 21.43
N LEU A 176 -0.73 -7.17 22.03
CA LEU A 176 -0.43 -6.72 23.39
C LEU A 176 -0.22 -5.20 23.45
N LYS A 177 0.44 -4.61 22.44
CA LYS A 177 0.60 -3.15 22.34
C LYS A 177 -0.76 -2.44 22.26
N TRP A 178 -1.67 -2.98 21.45
CA TRP A 178 -3.05 -2.47 21.32
C TRP A 178 -3.83 -2.61 22.63
N GLU A 179 -3.69 -3.74 23.32
CA GLU A 179 -4.34 -3.98 24.61
C GLU A 179 -3.91 -2.95 25.67
N PHE A 180 -2.63 -2.57 25.71
CA PHE A 180 -2.15 -1.52 26.63
C PHE A 180 -2.80 -0.17 26.37
N ALA A 181 -2.90 0.25 25.10
CA ALA A 181 -3.57 1.50 24.74
C ALA A 181 -5.09 1.45 25.00
N ARG A 182 -5.73 0.29 24.77
CA ARG A 182 -7.15 0.07 25.09
C ARG A 182 -7.41 0.19 26.59
N LYS A 183 -6.54 -0.38 27.43
CA LYS A 183 -6.71 -0.37 28.90
C LYS A 183 -6.31 0.95 29.56
N ALA A 184 -5.57 1.81 28.85
CA ALA A 184 -5.19 3.11 29.38
C ALA A 184 -6.44 4.00 29.61
N PRO A 185 -6.46 4.76 30.73
CA PRO A 185 -7.61 5.59 31.09
C PRO A 185 -7.76 6.80 30.14
N GLY A 186 -9.00 7.27 30.00
CA GLY A 186 -9.36 8.44 29.20
C GLY A 186 -10.13 8.10 27.92
N ASP A 187 -10.96 9.04 27.50
CA ASP A 187 -11.91 8.85 26.39
C ASP A 187 -11.29 9.15 25.01
N LYS A 188 -10.20 9.92 24.98
CA LYS A 188 -9.47 10.28 23.76
C LYS A 188 -8.21 9.46 23.61
N LYS A 189 -8.06 8.79 22.46
CA LYS A 189 -6.90 7.95 22.12
C LYS A 189 -6.52 8.16 20.67
N TYR A 190 -5.24 7.98 20.37
CA TYR A 190 -4.72 8.13 19.01
C TYR A 190 -4.10 6.84 18.50
N VAL A 191 -4.15 6.65 17.19
CA VAL A 191 -3.31 5.68 16.49
C VAL A 191 -2.41 6.37 15.49
N ILE A 192 -1.18 5.89 15.34
CA ILE A 192 -0.19 6.48 14.45
C ILE A 192 0.40 5.38 13.57
N CYS A 193 0.46 5.67 12.28
CA CYS A 193 1.29 4.95 11.33
C CYS A 193 2.63 5.65 11.18
N ASN A 194 3.70 4.97 11.56
CA ASN A 194 5.07 5.40 11.31
C ASN A 194 5.48 4.97 9.90
N ALA A 195 5.52 5.94 8.98
CA ALA A 195 5.92 5.82 7.58
C ALA A 195 7.16 6.68 7.28
N ASP A 196 8.07 6.83 8.26
CA ASP A 196 9.31 7.58 8.07
C ASP A 196 10.35 6.80 7.26
N GLU A 197 10.30 5.44 7.27
CA GLU A 197 11.16 4.49 6.53
C GLU A 197 12.57 5.06 6.20
N GLY A 198 13.27 5.53 7.24
CA GLY A 198 14.49 6.31 7.08
C GLY A 198 15.72 5.45 6.74
N ASP A 199 15.63 4.14 6.95
CA ASP A 199 16.75 3.20 6.84
C ASP A 199 17.25 3.06 5.39
N PRO A 200 18.56 3.20 5.13
CA PRO A 200 19.11 2.98 3.80
C PRO A 200 18.79 1.59 3.26
N GLY A 201 18.19 1.53 2.07
CA GLY A 201 17.80 0.28 1.42
C GLY A 201 16.41 -0.23 1.77
N ALA A 202 15.69 0.41 2.71
CA ALA A 202 14.29 0.12 2.97
C ALA A 202 13.38 0.86 1.96
N PHE A 203 12.40 0.14 1.43
CA PHE A 203 11.36 0.65 0.52
C PHE A 203 10.09 -0.20 0.54
N MET A 204 9.96 -1.02 1.58
CA MET A 204 8.86 -1.97 1.77
C MET A 204 7.59 -1.23 2.19
N ASP A 205 7.70 -0.26 3.11
CA ASP A 205 6.60 0.63 3.48
C ASP A 205 6.17 1.45 2.25
N ARG A 206 7.14 2.07 1.55
CA ARG A 206 6.86 2.81 0.32
C ARG A 206 6.07 1.99 -0.70
N SER A 207 6.39 0.70 -0.85
CA SER A 207 5.72 -0.17 -1.81
C SER A 207 4.23 -0.36 -1.47
N VAL A 208 3.89 -0.43 -0.18
CA VAL A 208 2.50 -0.50 0.30
C VAL A 208 1.81 0.85 0.10
N LEU A 209 2.42 1.95 0.55
CA LEU A 209 1.82 3.29 0.47
C LEU A 209 1.56 3.71 -0.98
N GLU A 210 2.45 3.36 -1.90
CA GLU A 210 2.29 3.63 -3.32
C GLU A 210 1.36 2.62 -3.99
N GLY A 211 1.40 1.33 -3.62
CA GLY A 211 0.76 0.26 -4.39
C GLY A 211 -0.57 -0.25 -3.86
N ASP A 212 -0.87 -0.03 -2.59
CA ASP A 212 -2.10 -0.46 -1.92
C ASP A 212 -2.40 0.42 -0.67
N PRO A 213 -2.61 1.73 -0.82
CA PRO A 213 -2.81 2.63 0.32
C PRO A 213 -4.06 2.31 1.15
N HIS A 214 -5.09 1.70 0.53
CA HIS A 214 -6.32 1.32 1.23
C HIS A 214 -6.11 0.18 2.23
N SER A 215 -5.15 -0.74 1.99
CA SER A 215 -4.78 -1.76 2.98
C SER A 215 -4.30 -1.16 4.31
N LEU A 216 -3.46 -0.12 4.25
CA LEU A 216 -3.03 0.63 5.41
C LEU A 216 -4.22 1.30 6.12
N ILE A 217 -5.09 1.98 5.37
CA ILE A 217 -6.24 2.69 5.93
C ILE A 217 -7.19 1.70 6.63
N GLU A 218 -7.50 0.56 6.00
CA GLU A 218 -8.32 -0.50 6.61
C GLU A 218 -7.68 -1.06 7.89
N GLY A 219 -6.37 -1.30 7.87
CA GLY A 219 -5.60 -1.73 9.03
C GLY A 219 -5.68 -0.76 10.20
N MET A 220 -5.51 0.54 9.92
CA MET A 220 -5.63 1.59 10.93
C MET A 220 -7.05 1.71 11.48
N LEU A 221 -8.08 1.56 10.64
CA LEU A 221 -9.48 1.54 11.05
C LEU A 221 -9.79 0.37 12.00
N LEU A 222 -9.32 -0.82 11.67
CA LEU A 222 -9.46 -2.01 12.53
C LEU A 222 -8.76 -1.81 13.88
N GLY A 223 -7.55 -1.22 13.85
CA GLY A 223 -6.80 -0.85 15.04
C GLY A 223 -7.51 0.17 15.91
N ALA A 224 -7.97 1.25 15.29
CA ALA A 224 -8.69 2.32 15.95
C ALA A 224 -9.97 1.80 16.62
N TYR A 225 -10.75 0.98 15.91
CA TYR A 225 -11.92 0.31 16.48
C TYR A 225 -11.56 -0.56 17.68
N ALA A 226 -10.54 -1.41 17.56
CA ALA A 226 -10.10 -2.29 18.65
C ALA A 226 -9.54 -1.53 19.85
N ILE A 227 -8.87 -0.40 19.65
CA ILE A 227 -8.27 0.41 20.72
C ILE A 227 -9.29 1.37 21.36
N GLY A 228 -10.33 1.76 20.62
CA GLY A 228 -11.23 2.86 20.97
C GLY A 228 -10.60 4.22 20.70
N ALA A 229 -9.91 4.37 19.56
CA ALA A 229 -9.39 5.64 19.07
C ALA A 229 -10.35 6.19 18.00
N ASP A 230 -10.52 7.50 17.99
CA ASP A 230 -11.38 8.26 17.06
C ASP A 230 -10.56 9.12 16.07
N GLU A 231 -9.24 9.14 16.24
CA GLU A 231 -8.35 9.97 15.43
C GLU A 231 -6.98 9.32 15.25
N GLY A 232 -6.39 9.48 14.07
CA GLY A 232 -5.09 8.92 13.76
C GLY A 232 -4.26 9.74 12.79
N TYR A 233 -2.97 9.43 12.76
CA TYR A 233 -1.97 10.15 11.99
C TYR A 233 -1.09 9.19 11.20
N ILE A 234 -0.92 9.42 9.90
CA ILE A 234 0.14 8.83 9.10
C ILE A 234 1.28 9.83 9.09
N TYR A 235 2.38 9.53 9.79
CA TYR A 235 3.60 10.32 9.71
C TYR A 235 4.45 9.79 8.56
N CYS A 236 4.41 10.47 7.42
CA CYS A 236 5.08 10.05 6.19
C CYS A 236 6.23 10.99 5.87
N ARG A 237 7.40 10.45 5.57
CA ARG A 237 8.58 11.24 5.20
C ARG A 237 8.33 12.08 3.94
N ALA A 238 8.87 13.30 3.89
CA ALA A 238 8.71 14.20 2.75
C ALA A 238 9.37 13.68 1.46
N GLU A 239 10.33 12.76 1.57
CA GLU A 239 11.02 12.18 0.41
C GLU A 239 10.16 11.17 -0.37
N TYR A 240 8.94 10.86 0.09
CA TYR A 240 7.97 10.00 -0.62
C TYR A 240 6.77 10.79 -1.19
N PRO A 241 6.98 11.69 -2.17
CA PRO A 241 5.90 12.53 -2.71
C PRO A 241 4.78 11.74 -3.38
N LEU A 242 5.11 10.63 -4.06
CA LEU A 242 4.10 9.77 -4.70
C LEU A 242 3.22 9.06 -3.66
N ALA A 243 3.82 8.55 -2.58
CA ALA A 243 3.08 7.95 -1.47
C ALA A 243 2.13 8.98 -0.84
N ILE A 244 2.62 10.19 -0.53
CA ILE A 244 1.79 11.27 0.02
C ILE A 244 0.61 11.60 -0.90
N LYS A 245 0.85 11.72 -2.22
CA LYS A 245 -0.20 11.97 -3.21
C LYS A 245 -1.27 10.87 -3.18
N ARG A 246 -0.86 9.60 -3.25
CA ARG A 246 -1.78 8.45 -3.27
C ARG A 246 -2.52 8.27 -1.95
N LEU A 247 -1.87 8.51 -0.81
CA LEU A 247 -2.54 8.51 0.49
C LEU A 247 -3.61 9.60 0.60
N LYS A 248 -3.32 10.84 0.15
CA LYS A 248 -4.32 11.92 0.12
C LYS A 248 -5.55 11.52 -0.71
N ASN A 249 -5.32 10.92 -1.88
CA ASN A 249 -6.39 10.41 -2.73
C ASN A 249 -7.19 9.27 -2.05
N ALA A 250 -6.51 8.28 -1.48
CA ALA A 250 -7.14 7.14 -0.83
C ALA A 250 -7.96 7.54 0.41
N ILE A 251 -7.49 8.52 1.19
CA ILE A 251 -8.25 9.09 2.32
C ILE A 251 -9.53 9.75 1.80
N ALA A 252 -9.42 10.61 0.79
CA ALA A 252 -10.58 11.30 0.20
C ALA A 252 -11.62 10.31 -0.36
N GLN A 253 -11.17 9.27 -1.07
CA GLN A 253 -12.05 8.21 -1.57
C GLN A 253 -12.72 7.43 -0.43
N ALA A 254 -11.98 7.10 0.63
CA ALA A 254 -12.55 6.39 1.78
C ALA A 254 -13.60 7.25 2.51
N GLU A 255 -13.39 8.57 2.63
CA GLU A 255 -14.38 9.50 3.16
C GLU A 255 -15.62 9.57 2.27
N GLU A 256 -15.46 9.71 0.95
CA GLU A 256 -16.56 9.77 -0.03
C GLU A 256 -17.43 8.49 0.00
N PHE A 257 -16.81 7.33 0.18
CA PHE A 257 -17.50 6.05 0.27
C PHE A 257 -18.09 5.76 1.67
N GLY A 258 -17.92 6.65 2.65
CA GLY A 258 -18.39 6.45 4.03
C GLY A 258 -17.64 5.33 4.78
N LEU A 259 -16.40 5.07 4.37
CA LEU A 259 -15.47 4.08 4.96
C LEU A 259 -14.49 4.72 5.96
N LEU A 260 -14.42 6.04 5.99
CA LEU A 260 -13.61 6.87 6.89
C LEU A 260 -14.41 8.12 7.28
N GLY A 261 -14.11 8.75 8.41
CA GLY A 261 -14.81 9.92 8.92
C GLY A 261 -15.90 9.56 9.92
N ASP A 262 -17.06 10.21 9.82
CA ASP A 262 -18.14 10.07 10.80
C ASP A 262 -19.05 8.88 10.51
N ARG A 263 -19.41 8.13 11.58
CA ARG A 263 -20.40 7.04 11.54
C ARG A 263 -20.16 6.07 10.39
N ILE A 264 -18.95 5.51 10.36
CA ILE A 264 -18.44 4.66 9.29
C ILE A 264 -19.38 3.47 9.06
N MET A 265 -19.73 3.22 7.80
CA MET A 265 -20.73 2.21 7.39
C MET A 265 -22.09 2.33 8.11
N GLY A 266 -22.46 3.53 8.56
CA GLY A 266 -23.71 3.78 9.29
C GLY A 266 -23.70 3.31 10.74
N THR A 267 -22.54 2.98 11.31
CA THR A 267 -22.37 2.59 12.72
C THR A 267 -22.12 3.80 13.62
N ASP A 268 -21.98 3.58 14.93
CA ASP A 268 -21.60 4.64 15.88
C ASP A 268 -20.08 4.92 15.93
N PHE A 269 -19.28 4.17 15.16
CA PHE A 269 -17.84 4.34 15.12
C PHE A 269 -17.45 5.45 14.11
N SER A 270 -16.73 6.45 14.60
CA SER A 270 -16.10 7.49 13.77
C SER A 270 -14.57 7.40 13.89
N PHE A 271 -13.87 7.68 12.80
CA PHE A 271 -12.42 7.75 12.80
C PHE A 271 -11.91 8.75 11.76
N HIS A 272 -11.13 9.74 12.19
CA HIS A 272 -10.50 10.73 11.31
C HIS A 272 -9.02 10.45 11.13
N LEU A 273 -8.53 10.51 9.90
CA LEU A 273 -7.14 10.19 9.57
C LEU A 273 -6.45 11.39 8.93
N HIS A 274 -5.29 11.74 9.45
CA HIS A 274 -4.50 12.88 8.98
C HIS A 274 -3.14 12.44 8.48
N ILE A 275 -2.61 13.14 7.47
CA ILE A 275 -1.23 12.95 7.01
C ILE A 275 -0.36 14.06 7.60
N LYS A 276 0.69 13.67 8.32
CA LYS A 276 1.76 14.56 8.74
C LYS A 276 2.98 14.29 7.87
N GLU A 277 3.34 15.27 7.04
CA GLU A 277 4.58 15.20 6.26
C GLU A 277 5.77 15.50 7.18
N GLY A 278 6.78 14.62 7.15
CA GLY A 278 8.03 14.79 7.88
C GLY A 278 8.90 15.91 7.30
N ALA A 279 9.99 16.26 8.00
CA ALA A 279 10.90 17.34 7.60
C ALA A 279 12.35 16.87 7.36
N GLY A 280 12.53 15.63 6.91
CA GLY A 280 13.85 15.07 6.54
C GLY A 280 14.75 14.67 7.70
N ALA A 281 14.17 14.34 8.85
CA ALA A 281 14.92 13.99 10.06
C ALA A 281 14.79 12.49 10.37
N PHE A 282 15.83 11.71 10.09
CA PHE A 282 15.90 10.25 10.34
C PHE A 282 15.51 9.85 11.77
N VAL A 283 15.85 10.68 12.76
CA VAL A 283 15.50 10.43 14.17
C VAL A 283 13.98 10.39 14.41
N CYS A 284 13.17 10.97 13.52
CA CYS A 284 11.71 10.94 13.61
C CYS A 284 11.12 9.56 13.28
N GLY A 285 11.92 8.58 12.87
CA GLY A 285 11.51 7.17 12.91
C GLY A 285 11.38 6.62 14.33
N GLU A 286 11.99 7.26 15.34
CA GLU A 286 11.84 6.91 16.76
C GLU A 286 10.48 7.39 17.29
N GLU A 287 9.77 6.55 18.04
CA GLU A 287 8.35 6.75 18.37
C GLU A 287 8.05 8.05 19.15
N THR A 288 8.93 8.50 20.05
CA THR A 288 8.73 9.73 20.82
C THR A 288 9.14 10.98 20.03
N ALA A 289 10.21 10.90 19.24
CA ALA A 289 10.60 11.97 18.33
C ALA A 289 9.53 12.21 17.24
N LEU A 290 8.93 11.13 16.74
CA LEU A 290 7.82 11.16 15.79
C LEU A 290 6.64 11.94 16.35
N MET A 291 6.19 11.59 17.57
CA MET A 291 5.09 12.29 18.22
C MET A 291 5.41 13.77 18.43
N ALA A 292 6.63 14.10 18.89
CA ALA A 292 7.04 15.50 19.04
C ALA A 292 6.95 16.27 17.71
N SER A 293 7.32 15.64 16.58
CA SER A 293 7.19 16.23 15.25
C SER A 293 5.72 16.45 14.83
N ILE A 294 4.82 15.50 15.13
CA ILE A 294 3.37 15.68 14.93
C ILE A 294 2.86 16.87 15.74
N GLU A 295 3.29 17.01 16.99
CA GLU A 295 2.95 18.12 17.89
C GLU A 295 3.54 19.49 17.47
N GLY A 296 4.31 19.54 16.38
CA GLY A 296 4.97 20.77 15.90
C GLY A 296 6.21 21.16 16.71
N LYS A 297 6.73 20.25 17.53
CA LYS A 297 7.97 20.43 18.29
C LYS A 297 9.14 19.84 17.50
N ARG A 298 10.35 20.11 17.97
CA ARG A 298 11.56 19.46 17.45
C ARG A 298 11.53 17.96 17.81
N GLY A 299 11.75 17.09 16.82
CA GLY A 299 11.78 15.63 16.99
C GLY A 299 12.97 15.13 17.80
N MET A 300 12.94 15.33 19.11
CA MET A 300 13.95 14.81 20.05
C MET A 300 13.36 13.64 20.83
N PRO A 301 14.05 12.48 20.87
CA PRO A 301 13.61 11.35 21.69
C PRO A 301 13.53 11.72 23.17
N THR A 302 12.55 11.16 23.87
CA THR A 302 12.38 11.31 25.32
C THR A 302 12.57 9.97 26.03
N PRO A 303 13.17 9.94 27.24
CA PRO A 303 13.27 8.72 28.03
C PRO A 303 11.89 8.12 28.32
N ARG A 304 11.81 6.79 28.30
CA ARG A 304 10.65 6.00 28.75
C ARG A 304 11.02 5.33 30.08
N PRO A 305 10.12 5.22 31.07
CA PRO A 305 8.70 5.61 31.06
C PRO A 305 8.44 7.14 31.18
N PRO A 306 7.23 7.63 30.84
CA PRO A 306 6.06 6.85 30.41
C PRO A 306 6.15 6.34 28.96
N PHE A 307 5.47 5.23 28.67
CA PHE A 307 5.38 4.70 27.31
C PHE A 307 4.23 5.36 26.54
N PRO A 308 4.31 5.46 25.18
CA PRO A 308 3.27 6.12 24.37
C PRO A 308 1.87 5.55 24.58
N ALA A 309 1.75 4.25 24.83
CA ALA A 309 0.47 3.58 25.10
C ALA A 309 -0.23 4.10 26.36
N GLN A 310 0.49 4.77 27.27
CA GLN A 310 -0.06 5.41 28.48
C GLN A 310 -0.12 6.93 28.34
N HIS A 311 0.97 7.53 27.83
CA HIS A 311 1.10 8.97 27.67
C HIS A 311 1.92 9.26 26.40
N GLY A 312 1.22 9.42 25.28
CA GLY A 312 1.79 9.68 23.96
C GLY A 312 1.41 11.05 23.42
N LEU A 313 0.81 11.07 22.23
CA LEU A 313 0.45 12.28 21.50
C LEU A 313 -0.47 13.18 22.33
N TRP A 314 -0.03 14.42 22.58
CA TRP A 314 -0.69 15.40 23.46
C TRP A 314 -1.03 14.84 24.85
N GLY A 315 -0.19 13.93 25.34
CA GLY A 315 -0.34 13.28 26.64
C GLY A 315 -1.49 12.27 26.71
N LYS A 316 -2.07 11.87 25.58
CA LYS A 316 -3.14 10.86 25.51
C LYS A 316 -2.59 9.48 25.15
N PRO A 317 -3.26 8.39 25.55
CA PRO A 317 -2.87 7.04 25.13
C PRO A 317 -2.76 6.94 23.62
N THR A 318 -1.60 6.52 23.14
CA THR A 318 -1.29 6.52 21.71
C THR A 318 -0.67 5.19 21.32
N ASN A 319 -1.23 4.56 20.29
CA ASN A 319 -0.63 3.40 19.67
C ASN A 319 0.14 3.81 18.42
N ILE A 320 1.33 3.23 18.22
CA ILE A 320 2.20 3.54 17.09
C ILE A 320 2.64 2.22 16.48
N ASN A 321 2.36 2.01 15.21
CA ASN A 321 2.82 0.85 14.46
C ASN A 321 3.39 1.30 13.11
N ASN A 322 4.25 0.48 12.53
CA ASN A 322 4.83 0.67 11.20
C ASN A 322 3.80 0.30 10.11
N VAL A 323 3.98 0.80 8.88
CA VAL A 323 3.08 0.57 7.73
C VAL A 323 2.73 -0.90 7.54
N GLU A 324 3.72 -1.79 7.42
CA GLU A 324 3.47 -3.23 7.23
C GLU A 324 2.84 -3.93 8.43
N THR A 325 2.81 -3.29 9.60
CA THR A 325 2.10 -3.84 10.75
C THR A 325 0.61 -3.53 10.69
N TRP A 326 0.25 -2.41 10.05
CA TRP A 326 -1.14 -2.03 9.84
C TRP A 326 -1.73 -2.76 8.63
N ALA A 327 -1.00 -2.79 7.51
CA ALA A 327 -1.42 -3.43 6.25
C ALA A 327 -1.39 -4.97 6.31
#